data_AF-J2K6D4-F1
#
_entry.id   AF-J2K6D4-F1
#
_cell.length_a   1.000
_cell.length_b   1.000
_cell.length_c   1.000
_cell.angle_alpha   90.00
_cell.angle_beta   90.00
_cell.angle_gamma   90.00
#
_symmetry.space_group_name_H-M   'P 1'
#
loop_
_entity.id
_entity.type
_entity.pdbx_description
1 polymer ?
#
loop_
_entity_poly.entity_id
_entity_poly.type
_entity_poly.pdbx_seq_one_letter_code
_entity_poly.pdbx_strand_id
1 'polypeptide(L)' 'MDKNKDDKFFKTPGDWIEQSKQLKEKFSTLTDYDLKLEEGKEREMLERIGNRLRKNREEVLNIIKEINLS' A
#
# COMPACT_ATOMS: atom_id res chain seq x y z
N MET A 1 22.90 10.28 0.33
CA MET A 1 21.55 10.71 0.81
C MET A 1 20.56 10.14 -0.18
N ASP A 2 20.26 8.86 -0.04
CA ASP A 2 19.59 8.06 -1.06
C ASP A 2 18.10 8.01 -0.77
N LYS A 3 17.39 9.08 -1.13
CA LYS A 3 15.93 9.25 -0.92
C LYS A 3 15.06 8.54 -1.97
N ASN A 4 15.56 7.49 -2.63
CA ASN A 4 14.89 6.84 -3.77
C ASN A 4 14.75 5.31 -3.64
N LYS A 5 14.62 4.78 -2.41
CA LYS A 5 14.36 3.35 -2.18
C LYS A 5 12.89 2.95 -2.16
N ASP A 6 11.97 3.91 -2.29
CA ASP A 6 10.53 3.66 -2.25
C ASP A 6 9.91 3.23 -3.59
N ASP A 7 10.67 3.33 -4.69
CA ASP A 7 10.14 3.30 -6.07
C ASP A 7 9.93 1.88 -6.65
N LYS A 8 10.21 0.82 -5.87
CA LYS A 8 10.18 -0.57 -6.38
C LYS A 8 9.36 -1.54 -5.52
N PHE A 9 8.46 -1.04 -4.68
CA PHE A 9 7.62 -1.93 -3.86
C PHE A 9 6.52 -2.62 -4.66
N PHE A 10 5.96 -1.94 -5.66
CA PHE A 10 4.90 -2.49 -6.50
C PHE A 10 5.49 -2.84 -7.87
N LYS A 11 6.07 -4.05 -7.98
CA LYS A 11 6.64 -4.53 -9.25
C LYS A 11 5.61 -4.59 -10.38
N THR A 12 4.34 -4.78 -10.04
CA THR A 12 3.26 -5.01 -10.99
C THR A 12 1.93 -4.55 -10.36
N PRO A 13 1.11 -3.73 -11.04
CA PRO A 13 -0.21 -3.36 -10.55
C PRO A 13 -1.17 -4.56 -10.41
N GLY A 14 -0.86 -5.69 -11.06
CA GLY A 14 -1.61 -6.95 -10.91
C GLY A 14 -1.55 -7.53 -9.50
N ASP A 15 -0.36 -7.58 -8.88
CA ASP A 15 -0.18 -8.06 -7.50
C ASP A 15 -0.90 -7.16 -6.48
N TRP A 16 -0.95 -5.86 -6.75
CA TRP A 16 -1.61 -4.91 -5.85
C TRP A 16 -3.11 -5.18 -5.69
N ILE A 17 -3.80 -5.68 -6.73
CA ILE A 17 -5.24 -6.00 -6.63
C ILE A 17 -5.47 -7.10 -5.58
N GLU A 18 -4.59 -8.08 -5.48
CA GLU A 18 -4.68 -9.13 -4.47
C GLU A 18 -4.25 -8.62 -3.09
N GLN A 19 -3.15 -7.84 -3.04
CA GLN A 19 -2.67 -7.23 -1.81
C GLN A 19 -3.72 -6.31 -1.18
N SER A 20 -4.37 -5.47 -1.99
CA SER A 20 -5.41 -4.55 -1.54
C SER A 20 -6.64 -5.27 -1.02
N LYS A 21 -7.06 -6.40 -1.63
CA LYS A 21 -8.14 -7.23 -1.10
C LYS A 21 -7.81 -7.76 0.29
N GLN A 22 -6.61 -8.31 0.48
CA GLN A 22 -6.16 -8.79 1.79
C GLN A 22 -6.02 -7.65 2.81
N LEU A 23 -5.52 -6.48 2.38
CA LEU A 23 -5.44 -5.29 3.21
C LEU A 23 -6.84 -4.85 3.66
N LYS A 24 -7.81 -4.86 2.76
CA LYS A 24 -9.21 -4.52 3.05
C LYS A 24 -9.88 -5.51 4.01
N GLU A 25 -9.59 -6.80 3.83
CA GLU A 25 -10.09 -7.85 4.72
C GLU A 25 -9.52 -7.71 6.13
N LYS A 26 -8.21 -7.45 6.24
CA LYS A 26 -7.52 -7.23 7.52
C LYS A 26 -7.90 -5.90 8.17
N PHE A 27 -8.19 -4.88 7.36
CA PHE A 27 -8.55 -3.53 7.80
C PHE A 27 -9.86 -3.08 7.16
N SER A 28 -10.99 -3.39 7.81
CA SER A 28 -12.32 -2.98 7.36
C SER A 28 -12.54 -1.46 7.31
N THR A 29 -11.58 -0.66 7.81
CA THR A 29 -11.57 0.80 7.71
C THR A 29 -11.11 1.31 6.35
N LEU A 30 -10.42 0.48 5.56
CA LEU A 30 -9.97 0.82 4.21
C LEU A 30 -11.08 0.56 3.20
N THR A 31 -11.21 1.48 2.25
CA THR A 31 -12.14 1.33 1.13
C THR A 31 -11.39 1.08 -0.18
N ASP A 32 -12.10 0.60 -1.19
CA ASP A 32 -11.54 0.42 -2.53
C ASP A 32 -10.97 1.72 -3.10
N TYR A 33 -11.50 2.87 -2.66
CA TYR A 33 -11.01 4.18 -3.03
C TYR A 33 -9.64 4.51 -2.41
N ASP A 34 -9.44 4.18 -1.13
CA ASP A 34 -8.16 4.40 -0.46
C ASP A 34 -7.07 3.46 -1.01
N LEU A 35 -7.48 2.27 -1.44
CA LEU A 35 -6.63 1.23 -2.01
C LEU A 35 -6.42 1.36 -3.51
N LYS A 36 -6.89 2.43 -4.14
CA LYS A 36 -6.76 2.60 -5.59
C LYS A 36 -5.30 2.89 -5.95
N LEU A 37 -4.62 1.92 -6.56
CA LEU A 37 -3.31 2.12 -7.18
C LEU A 37 -3.49 2.66 -8.59
N GLU A 38 -2.95 3.85 -8.84
CA GLU A 38 -2.77 4.38 -10.19
C GLU A 38 -1.27 4.47 -10.47
N GLU A 39 -0.84 4.15 -11.68
CA GLU A 39 0.57 4.21 -12.07
C GLU A 39 1.13 5.63 -11.81
N GLY A 40 2.25 5.71 -11.08
CA GLY A 40 2.85 6.98 -10.66
C GLY A 40 2.19 7.64 -9.43
N LYS A 41 1.11 7.07 -8.87
CA LYS A 41 0.44 7.56 -7.65
C LYS A 41 0.57 6.63 -6.45
N GLU A 42 1.54 5.73 -6.47
CA GLU A 42 1.84 4.81 -5.36
C GLU A 42 2.07 5.56 -4.05
N ARG A 43 2.80 6.69 -4.11
CA ARG A 43 3.03 7.55 -2.95
C ARG A 43 1.73 8.10 -2.35
N GLU A 44 0.84 8.64 -3.19
CA GLU A 44 -0.42 9.21 -2.72
C GLU A 44 -1.32 8.13 -2.09
N MET A 45 -1.36 6.95 -2.69
CA MET A 45 -2.14 5.83 -2.15
C MET A 45 -1.59 5.38 -0.79
N LEU A 46 -0.26 5.23 -0.63
CA LEU A 46 0.35 4.91 0.65
C LEU A 46 0.03 5.94 1.73
N GLU A 47 0.04 7.24 1.39
CA GLU A 47 -0.35 8.31 2.33
C GLU A 47 -1.84 8.24 2.71
N ARG A 48 -2.73 7.94 1.76
CA ARG A 48 -4.17 7.76 2.05
C ARG A 48 -4.40 6.58 2.99
N ILE A 49 -3.80 5.43 2.70
CA ILE A 49 -3.88 4.23 3.54
C ILE A 49 -3.31 4.53 4.94
N GLY A 50 -2.16 5.18 5.01
CA GLY A 50 -1.55 5.59 6.28
C GLY A 50 -2.46 6.48 7.10
N ASN A 51 -3.05 7.50 6.48
CA ASN A 51 -4.00 8.39 7.14
C ASN A 51 -5.26 7.67 7.63
N ARG A 52 -5.79 6.71 6.85
CA ARG A 52 -6.95 5.90 7.24
C ARG A 52 -6.66 4.97 8.41
N LEU A 53 -5.50 4.33 8.39
CA LEU A 53 -5.07 3.41 9.45
C LEU A 53 -4.45 4.13 10.66
N ARG A 54 -4.26 5.46 10.58
CA ARG A 54 -3.42 6.24 11.50
C ARG A 54 -2.02 5.64 11.68
N LYS A 55 -1.45 5.17 10.57
CA LYS A 55 -0.13 4.55 10.49
C LYS A 55 0.81 5.38 9.64
N ASN A 56 2.09 5.30 9.94
CA ASN A 56 3.11 5.93 9.11
C ASN A 56 3.31 5.14 7.81
N ARG A 57 3.84 5.82 6.78
CA ARG A 57 4.15 5.20 5.49
C ARG A 57 4.99 3.93 5.61
N GLU A 58 5.98 3.91 6.50
CA GLU A 58 6.81 2.73 6.76
C GLU A 58 6.00 1.55 7.29
N GLU A 59 5.05 1.79 8.19
CA GLU A 59 4.18 0.73 8.70
C GLU A 59 3.26 0.19 7.61
N VAL A 60 2.68 1.07 6.79
CA VAL A 60 1.85 0.65 5.65
C VAL A 60 2.65 -0.22 4.68
N LEU A 61 3.86 0.22 4.34
CA LEU A 61 4.78 -0.56 3.50
C LEU A 61 5.14 -1.91 4.13
N ASN A 62 5.29 -1.96 5.46
CA ASN A 62 5.59 -3.21 6.16
C ASN A 62 4.41 -4.18 6.11
N ILE A 63 3.18 -3.69 6.28
CA ILE A 63 1.96 -4.51 6.15
C ILE A 63 1.83 -5.07 4.73
N ILE A 64 2.04 -4.23 3.72
CA ILE A 64 1.98 -4.63 2.30
C ILE A 64 3.08 -5.67 2.00
N LYS A 65 4.29 -5.49 2.54
CA LYS A 65 5.36 -6.48 2.46
C LYS A 65 5.01 -7.81 3.12
N GLU A 66 4.37 -7.76 4.29
CA GLU A 66 3.94 -8.95 5.03
C GLU A 66 2.95 -9.77 4.18
N ILE A 67 2.02 -9.09 3.51
CA ILE A 67 1.06 -9.73 2.59
C ILE A 67 1.76 -10.34 1.38
N ASN A 68 2.79 -9.69 0.83
CA ASN A 68 3.56 -10.21 -0.32
C ASN A 68 4.47 -11.40 0.03
N LEU A 69 4.68 -11.68 1.32
CA LEU A 69 5.54 -12.77 1.81
C LEU A 69 4.74 -13.98 2.29
N SER A 70 3.40 -13.90 2.28
CA SER A 70 2.49 -14.96 2.76
C SER A 70 1.98 -15.86 1.65
#